data_AF-A0A7S1UJ60-F1
#
_entry.id   AF-A0A7S1UJ60-F1
#
_cell.length_a   1.000
_cell.length_b   1.000
_cell.length_c   1.000
_cell.angle_alpha   90.00
_cell.angle_beta   90.00
_cell.angle_gamma   90.00
#
_symmetry.space_group_name_H-M   'P 1'
#
loop_
_entity.id
_entity.type
_entity.pdbx_description
1 polymer ?
#
loop_
_entity_poly.entity_id
_entity_poly.type
_entity_poly.pdbx_seq_one_letter_code
_entity_poly.pdbx_strand_id
1 'polypeptide(L)'
;ADAADELFLQTLQVGEEDFPVLKRDQSLLVDFPDFPTKFIELLELVRAEAAKASPRFLARLVCAAPPGAVGATAEGTGPGTFSVVETNLFKELTHLSLRFHPGDNASVKHFLGGRLKQMKAAFDETDAELRRTQASLQAEREMRNKAADELAELRGLKAAEAREVAAAHA
;
A
#
# COMPACT_ATOMS: atom_id res chain seq x y z
N ALA A 1 12.06 0.33 -2.46
CA ALA A 1 11.97 -0.67 -3.54
C ALA A 1 11.15 -0.08 -4.66
N ASP A 2 11.52 -0.37 -5.91
CA ASP A 2 10.73 0.04 -7.07
C ASP A 2 9.70 -1.06 -7.37
N ALA A 3 8.50 -0.67 -7.84
CA ALA A 3 7.50 -1.62 -8.29
C ALA A 3 7.83 -2.20 -9.68
N ALA A 4 8.61 -1.48 -10.49
CA ALA A 4 9.04 -1.92 -11.82
C ALA A 4 10.35 -2.72 -11.79
N ASP A 5 11.14 -2.60 -10.72
CA ASP A 5 12.40 -3.34 -10.51
C ASP A 5 12.46 -3.93 -9.09
N GLU A 6 12.25 -5.25 -9.02
CA GLU A 6 12.27 -6.01 -7.77
C GLU A 6 13.64 -6.04 -7.09
N LEU A 7 14.72 -5.82 -7.85
CA LEU A 7 16.09 -5.82 -7.32
C LEU A 7 16.53 -4.44 -6.83
N PHE A 8 15.79 -3.39 -7.20
CA PHE A 8 16.06 -2.04 -6.73
C PHE A 8 15.72 -1.92 -5.23
N LEU A 9 16.75 -1.85 -4.40
CA LEU A 9 16.61 -1.61 -2.96
C LEU A 9 17.60 -0.52 -2.53
N GLN A 10 17.10 0.49 -1.84
CA GLN A 10 17.89 1.52 -1.18
C GLN A 10 17.52 1.49 0.30
N THR A 11 18.52 1.44 1.17
CA THR A 11 18.34 1.35 2.63
C THR A 11 19.03 2.51 3.34
N LEU A 12 18.47 2.91 4.46
CA LEU A 12 19.05 3.88 5.38
C LEU A 12 19.03 3.26 6.76
N GLN A 13 20.17 3.30 7.44
CA GLN A 13 20.29 2.97 8.85
C GLN A 13 20.89 4.19 9.54
N VAL A 14 20.22 4.67 10.58
CA VAL A 14 20.69 5.76 11.43
C VAL A 14 20.61 5.25 12.86
N GLY A 15 21.78 5.02 13.47
CA GLY A 15 21.88 4.71 14.90
C GLY A 15 21.69 5.95 15.75
N GLU A 16 21.43 5.75 17.04
CA GLU A 16 21.35 6.84 18.02
C GLU A 16 22.70 7.55 18.14
N GLU A 17 23.80 6.80 18.02
CA GLU A 17 25.17 7.28 18.02
C GLU A 17 25.51 8.18 16.82
N ASP A 18 24.87 7.95 15.67
CA ASP A 18 25.11 8.69 14.42
C ASP A 18 24.20 9.92 14.30
N PHE A 19 23.07 9.91 15.02
CA PHE A 19 22.06 10.95 14.91
C PHE A 19 22.56 12.36 15.27
N PRO A 20 23.44 12.59 16.27
CA PRO A 20 23.97 13.92 16.56
C PRO A 20 24.67 14.58 15.36
N VAL A 21 25.35 13.79 14.52
CA VAL A 21 25.97 14.28 13.29
C VAL A 21 24.90 14.71 12.29
N LEU A 22 23.89 13.86 12.07
CA LEU A 22 22.76 14.16 11.19
C LEU A 22 22.00 15.42 11.64
N LYS A 23 21.75 15.52 12.95
CA LYS A 23 21.07 16.64 13.60
C LYS A 23 21.82 17.94 13.37
N ARG A 24 23.14 17.95 13.58
CA ARG A 24 24.00 19.12 13.34
C ARG A 24 24.04 19.49 11.87
N ASP A 25 24.34 18.53 11.00
CA ASP A 25 24.59 18.78 9.58
C ASP A 25 23.33 19.30 8.85
N GLN A 26 22.14 18.93 9.34
CA GLN A 26 20.86 19.38 8.78
C GLN A 26 20.08 20.31 9.71
N SER A 27 20.70 20.80 10.79
CA SER A 27 20.07 21.70 11.77
C SER A 27 18.70 21.21 12.27
N LEU A 28 18.56 19.90 12.51
CA LEU A 28 17.32 19.32 12.99
C LEU A 28 17.06 19.77 14.44
N LEU A 29 15.83 20.16 14.72
CA LEU A 29 15.42 20.65 16.04
C LEU A 29 14.89 19.54 16.96
N VAL A 30 14.79 18.32 16.47
CA VAL A 30 14.27 17.16 17.20
C VAL A 30 15.38 16.22 17.65
N ASP A 31 15.10 15.42 18.66
CA ASP A 31 15.98 14.35 19.13
C ASP A 31 15.72 13.04 18.39
N PHE A 32 16.59 12.05 18.58
CA PHE A 32 16.54 10.78 17.87
C PHE A 32 15.17 10.07 17.98
N PRO A 33 14.51 10.01 19.16
CA PRO A 33 13.20 9.34 19.27
C PRO A 33 12.08 10.02 18.47
N ASP A 34 12.14 11.34 18.30
CA ASP A 34 11.11 12.12 17.62
C ASP A 34 11.35 12.25 16.11
N PHE A 35 12.58 11.98 15.66
CA PHE A 35 12.97 12.10 14.26
C PHE A 35 12.12 11.25 13.29
N PRO A 36 11.85 9.95 13.55
CA PRO A 36 11.00 9.14 12.67
C PRO A 36 9.61 9.74 12.48
N THR A 37 9.02 10.28 13.55
CA THR A 37 7.70 10.94 13.50
C THR A 37 7.73 12.15 12.58
N LYS A 38 8.75 13.02 12.71
CA LYS A 38 8.92 14.18 11.81
C LYS A 38 9.20 13.79 10.37
N PHE A 39 9.93 12.70 10.17
CA PHE A 39 10.17 12.18 8.83
C PHE A 39 8.87 11.69 8.18
N ILE A 40 8.02 10.99 8.93
CA ILE A 40 6.69 10.56 8.46
C ILE A 40 5.82 11.77 8.12
N GLU A 41 5.74 12.78 8.99
CA GLU A 41 4.97 14.02 8.72
C GLU A 41 5.38 14.66 7.38
N LEU A 42 6.68 14.72 7.07
CA LEU A 42 7.17 15.23 5.78
C LEU A 42 6.73 14.37 4.59
N LEU A 43 6.75 13.03 4.72
CA LEU A 43 6.27 12.13 3.67
C LEU A 43 4.76 12.24 3.46
N GLU A 44 4.00 12.53 4.51
CA GLU A 44 2.56 12.75 4.41
C GLU A 44 2.23 14.04 3.66
N LEU A 45 3.02 15.10 3.83
CA LEU A 45 2.91 16.32 3.02
C LEU A 45 3.15 16.03 1.54
N VAL A 46 4.18 15.25 1.20
CA VAL A 46 4.43 14.82 -0.19
C VAL A 46 3.24 14.00 -0.72
N ARG A 47 2.73 13.05 0.08
CA ARG A 47 1.58 12.23 -0.31
C ARG A 47 0.32 13.07 -0.57
N ALA A 48 0.06 14.08 0.26
CA ALA A 48 -1.10 14.97 0.12
C ALA A 48 -1.03 15.85 -1.14
N GLU A 49 0.18 16.13 -1.63
CA GLU A 49 0.42 16.90 -2.85
C GLU A 49 0.44 16.03 -4.12
N ALA A 50 0.60 14.71 -4.01
CA ALA A 50 0.87 13.81 -5.14
C ALA A 50 -0.19 13.83 -6.27
N ALA A 51 -1.46 14.14 -5.95
CA ALA A 51 -2.54 14.20 -6.93
C ALA A 51 -2.81 15.61 -7.48
N LYS A 52 -2.07 16.64 -7.02
CA LYS A 52 -2.29 18.03 -7.44
C LYS A 52 -1.59 18.31 -8.77
N ALA A 53 -2.17 19.21 -9.57
CA ALA A 53 -1.60 19.60 -10.86
C ALA A 53 -0.23 20.29 -10.73
N SER A 54 0.00 20.99 -9.62
CA SER A 54 1.26 21.66 -9.30
C SER A 54 1.66 21.33 -7.85
N PRO A 55 2.26 20.15 -7.60
CA PRO A 55 2.64 19.71 -6.25
C PRO A 55 3.73 20.63 -5.69
N ARG A 56 3.52 21.12 -4.48
CA ARG A 56 4.53 21.96 -3.80
C ARG A 56 5.60 21.13 -3.10
N PHE A 57 5.21 20.01 -2.49
CA PHE A 57 6.12 19.11 -1.80
C PHE A 57 6.42 17.89 -2.67
N LEU A 58 7.70 17.58 -2.83
CA LEU A 58 8.20 16.48 -3.64
C LEU A 58 9.21 15.65 -2.86
N ALA A 59 9.12 14.32 -3.00
CA ALA A 59 10.18 13.40 -2.60
C ALA A 59 11.06 13.10 -3.81
N ARG A 60 12.37 13.29 -3.67
CA ARG A 60 13.35 13.13 -4.75
C ARG A 60 14.46 12.19 -4.30
N LEU A 61 14.63 11.09 -5.02
CA LEU A 61 15.75 10.16 -4.85
C LEU A 61 16.68 10.28 -6.06
N VAL A 62 17.93 10.64 -5.81
CA VAL A 62 18.97 10.73 -6.85
C VAL A 62 20.05 9.70 -6.54
N CYS A 63 20.17 8.68 -7.39
CA CYS A 63 21.20 7.64 -7.26
C CYS A 63 22.45 8.05 -8.06
N ALA A 64 23.63 7.93 -7.43
CA ALA A 64 24.88 8.09 -8.14
C ALA A 64 25.12 6.92 -9.10
N ALA A 65 25.70 7.21 -10.28
CA ALA A 65 26.22 6.16 -11.14
C ALA A 65 27.49 5.56 -10.50
N PRO A 66 27.67 4.23 -10.53
CA PRO A 66 28.90 3.62 -10.02
C PRO A 66 30.12 4.09 -10.85
N PRO A 67 31.25 4.43 -10.20
CA PRO A 67 32.45 4.85 -10.90
C PRO A 67 32.97 3.72 -11.81
N GLY A 68 33.08 3.99 -13.11
CA GLY A 68 33.57 3.04 -14.12
C GLY A 68 32.49 2.34 -14.97
N ALA A 69 31.21 2.61 -14.74
CA ALA A 69 30.13 2.12 -15.61
C ALA A 69 30.02 2.96 -16.89
N VAL A 70 30.86 2.64 -17.88
CA VAL A 70 30.68 3.09 -19.28
C VAL A 70 29.92 1.98 -20.00
N GLY A 71 28.63 2.19 -20.24
CA GLY A 71 27.77 1.21 -20.92
C GLY A 71 26.48 0.97 -20.14
N ALA A 72 25.35 1.20 -20.82
CA ALA A 72 24.01 1.22 -20.26
C ALA A 72 23.53 -0.18 -19.81
N THR A 73 23.80 -0.55 -18.56
CA THR A 73 23.01 -1.55 -17.78
C THR A 73 23.06 -1.34 -16.26
N ALA A 74 23.83 -0.37 -15.75
CA ALA A 74 24.00 -0.11 -14.31
C ALA A 74 23.26 1.16 -13.85
N GLU A 75 22.04 1.37 -14.31
CA GLU A 75 21.20 2.45 -13.78
C GLU A 75 20.80 2.13 -12.32
N GLY A 76 21.06 3.05 -11.39
CA GLY A 76 20.38 3.06 -10.08
C GLY A 76 20.99 2.27 -8.91
N THR A 77 22.13 1.58 -9.07
CA THR A 77 22.70 0.74 -7.99
C THR A 77 23.74 1.43 -7.10
N GLY A 78 24.02 2.72 -7.28
CA GLY A 78 24.91 3.46 -6.39
C GLY A 78 24.21 4.03 -5.14
N PRO A 79 24.97 4.67 -4.23
CA PRO A 79 24.40 5.43 -3.12
C PRO A 79 23.38 6.46 -3.60
N GLY A 80 22.23 6.51 -2.92
CA GLY A 80 21.14 7.42 -3.20
C GLY A 80 21.13 8.60 -2.24
N THR A 81 20.81 9.80 -2.73
CA THR A 81 20.39 10.91 -1.86
C THR A 81 18.89 11.09 -1.99
N PHE A 82 18.18 10.81 -0.90
CA PHE A 82 16.75 11.06 -0.78
C PHE A 82 16.55 12.45 -0.17
N SER A 83 15.66 13.25 -0.74
CA SER A 83 15.34 14.58 -0.22
C SER A 83 13.85 14.88 -0.28
N VAL A 84 13.33 15.60 0.72
CA VAL A 84 12.01 16.22 0.67
C VAL A 84 12.20 17.70 0.35
N VAL A 85 11.61 18.13 -0.75
CA VAL A 85 11.79 19.48 -1.30
C VAL A 85 10.43 20.16 -1.39
N GLU A 86 10.39 21.43 -1.00
CA GLU A 86 9.24 22.30 -1.19
C GLU A 86 9.57 23.38 -2.22
N THR A 87 8.75 23.51 -3.24
CA THR A 87 8.80 24.62 -4.19
C THR A 87 7.88 25.75 -3.71
N ASN A 88 8.46 26.92 -3.48
CA ASN A 88 7.72 28.15 -3.22
C ASN A 88 7.83 29.13 -4.39
N LEU A 89 7.25 30.34 -4.26
CA LEU A 89 7.22 31.35 -5.33
C LEU A 89 8.60 31.87 -5.76
N PHE A 90 9.64 31.61 -4.97
CA PHE A 90 10.98 32.13 -5.21
C PHE A 90 12.01 31.02 -5.49
N LYS A 91 11.97 29.92 -4.72
CA LYS A 91 13.01 28.88 -4.73
C LYS A 91 12.48 27.51 -4.30
N GLU A 92 13.34 26.50 -4.51
CA GLU A 92 13.25 25.21 -3.83
C GLU A 92 13.86 25.30 -2.42
N LEU A 93 13.18 24.72 -1.44
CA LEU A 93 13.64 24.54 -0.07
C LEU A 93 13.74 23.05 0.23
N THR A 94 14.93 22.56 0.59
CA THR A 94 15.10 21.19 1.08
C THR A 94 14.79 21.13 2.56
N HIS A 95 13.78 20.35 2.94
CA HIS A 95 13.39 20.13 4.33
C HIS A 95 14.23 19.06 5.02
N LEU A 96 14.60 18.02 4.28
CA LEU A 96 15.40 16.91 4.77
C LEU A 96 16.15 16.25 3.61
N SER A 97 17.38 15.80 3.86
CA SER A 97 18.24 15.11 2.90
C SER A 97 18.96 13.94 3.58
N LEU A 98 18.73 12.72 3.10
CA LEU A 98 19.21 11.49 3.70
C LEU A 98 20.03 10.68 2.69
N ARG A 99 21.16 10.15 3.16
CA ARG A 99 22.05 9.31 2.35
C ARG A 99 21.66 7.84 2.49
N PHE A 100 21.10 7.29 1.42
CA PHE A 100 20.75 5.90 1.27
C PHE A 100 21.89 5.12 0.62
N HIS A 101 21.97 3.85 0.95
CA HIS A 101 22.90 2.90 0.38
C HIS A 101 22.15 1.86 -0.43
N PRO A 102 22.72 1.40 -1.55
CA PRO A 102 22.14 0.31 -2.30
C PRO A 102 22.12 -0.97 -1.46
N GLY A 103 21.06 -1.74 -1.59
CA GLY A 103 20.97 -3.07 -1.00
C GLY A 103 22.00 -4.00 -1.64
N ASP A 104 22.79 -4.66 -0.81
CA ASP A 104 23.63 -5.76 -1.24
C ASP A 104 22.82 -7.06 -1.48
N ASN A 105 23.49 -8.09 -1.99
CA ASN A 105 22.83 -9.38 -2.26
C ASN A 105 22.16 -9.98 -1.02
N ALA A 106 22.73 -9.80 0.17
CA ALA A 106 22.19 -10.36 1.40
C ALA A 106 20.90 -9.63 1.82
N SER A 107 20.93 -8.31 1.83
CA SER A 107 19.78 -7.46 2.18
C SER A 107 18.65 -7.56 1.15
N VAL A 108 18.96 -7.62 -0.15
CA VAL A 108 17.96 -7.83 -1.21
C VAL A 108 17.30 -9.20 -1.05
N LYS A 109 18.07 -10.28 -0.86
CA LYS A 109 17.51 -11.62 -0.62
C LYS A 109 16.64 -11.66 0.64
N HIS A 110 17.09 -11.04 1.73
CA HIS A 110 16.32 -10.97 2.97
C HIS A 110 15.01 -10.19 2.77
N PHE A 111 15.08 -9.04 2.09
CA PHE A 111 13.93 -8.22 1.76
C PHE A 111 12.91 -8.98 0.90
N LEU A 112 13.36 -9.61 -0.20
CA LEU A 112 12.53 -10.40 -1.09
C LEU A 112 11.94 -11.63 -0.38
N GLY A 113 12.73 -12.35 0.41
CA GLY A 113 12.26 -13.49 1.20
C GLY A 113 11.19 -13.09 2.21
N GLY A 114 11.38 -11.95 2.88
CA GLY A 114 10.38 -11.36 3.78
C GLY A 114 9.10 -10.95 3.05
N ARG A 115 9.22 -10.29 1.90
CA ARG A 115 8.07 -9.88 1.07
C ARG A 115 7.29 -11.09 0.56
N LEU A 116 7.97 -12.13 0.10
CA LEU A 116 7.35 -13.39 -0.34
C LEU A 116 6.57 -14.05 0.80
N LYS A 117 7.14 -14.07 2.02
CA LYS A 117 6.45 -14.61 3.19
C LYS A 117 5.19 -13.83 3.54
N GLN A 118 5.26 -12.50 3.54
CA GLN A 118 4.10 -11.62 3.78
C GLN A 118 3.01 -11.83 2.73
N MET A 119 3.40 -11.88 1.45
CA MET A 119 2.46 -12.04 0.34
C MET A 119 1.77 -13.40 0.35
N LYS A 120 2.48 -14.47 0.71
CA LYS A 120 1.88 -15.80 0.93
C LYS A 120 0.85 -15.78 2.06
N ALA A 121 1.18 -15.17 3.20
CA ALA A 121 0.24 -15.07 4.32
C ALA A 121 -1.04 -14.30 3.94
N ALA A 122 -0.88 -13.16 3.26
CA ALA A 122 -2.03 -12.37 2.78
C ALA A 122 -2.88 -13.13 1.74
N PHE A 123 -2.24 -13.89 0.85
CA PHE A 123 -2.94 -14.75 -0.10
C PHE A 123 -3.76 -15.83 0.60
N ASP A 124 -3.17 -16.55 1.56
CA ASP A 124 -3.86 -17.61 2.30
C ASP A 124 -5.06 -17.06 3.09
N GLU A 125 -4.91 -15.87 3.70
CA GLU A 125 -6.01 -15.18 4.40
C GLU A 125 -7.13 -14.78 3.44
N THR A 126 -6.78 -14.18 2.31
CA THR A 126 -7.75 -13.76 1.29
C THR A 126 -8.47 -14.96 0.65
N ASP A 127 -7.77 -16.06 0.37
CA ASP A 127 -8.36 -17.30 -0.16
C ASP A 127 -9.34 -17.93 0.84
N ALA A 128 -8.99 -17.95 2.13
CA ALA A 128 -9.87 -18.43 3.19
C ALA A 128 -11.14 -17.58 3.32
N GLU A 129 -11.01 -16.25 3.27
CA GLU A 129 -12.14 -15.32 3.30
C GLU A 129 -13.04 -15.46 2.06
N LEU A 130 -12.43 -15.60 0.88
CA LEU A 130 -13.16 -15.82 -0.37
C LEU A 130 -14.01 -17.10 -0.30
N ARG A 131 -13.41 -18.21 0.15
CA ARG A 131 -14.13 -19.49 0.30
C ARG A 131 -15.29 -19.38 1.29
N ARG A 132 -15.08 -18.70 2.43
CA ARG A 132 -16.13 -18.46 3.42
C ARG A 132 -17.28 -17.65 2.84
N THR A 133 -16.95 -16.59 2.10
CA THR A 133 -17.94 -15.71 1.46
C THR A 133 -18.72 -16.46 0.38
N GLN A 134 -18.05 -17.28 -0.43
CA GLN A 134 -18.70 -18.12 -1.44
C GLN A 134 -19.66 -19.13 -0.81
N ALA A 135 -19.25 -19.81 0.27
CA ALA A 135 -20.11 -20.76 0.98
C ALA A 135 -21.34 -20.07 1.60
N SER A 136 -21.14 -18.90 2.23
CA SER A 136 -22.24 -18.10 2.78
C SER A 136 -23.23 -17.66 1.71
N LEU A 137 -22.74 -17.15 0.57
CA LEU A 137 -23.57 -16.74 -0.55
C LEU A 137 -24.35 -17.91 -1.15
N GLN A 138 -23.74 -19.10 -1.23
CA GLN A 138 -24.41 -20.30 -1.71
C GLN A 138 -25.54 -20.72 -0.76
N ALA A 139 -25.29 -20.76 0.54
CA ALA A 139 -26.32 -21.07 1.54
C ALA A 139 -27.49 -20.07 1.50
N GLU A 140 -27.20 -18.78 1.34
CA GLU A 140 -28.23 -17.74 1.22
C GLU A 140 -29.05 -17.89 -0.07
N ARG A 141 -28.41 -18.27 -1.20
CA ARG A 141 -29.12 -18.59 -2.44
C ARG A 141 -30.05 -19.79 -2.29
N GLU A 142 -29.59 -20.85 -1.65
CA GLU A 142 -30.41 -22.05 -1.39
C GLU A 142 -31.60 -21.73 -0.50
N MET A 143 -31.41 -20.95 0.58
CA MET A 143 -32.48 -20.51 1.46
C MET A 143 -33.50 -19.63 0.74
N ARG A 144 -33.04 -18.70 -0.10
CA ARG A 144 -33.90 -17.84 -0.91
C ARG A 144 -34.74 -18.65 -1.92
N ASN A 145 -34.14 -19.65 -2.57
CA ASN A 145 -34.86 -20.49 -3.51
C ASN A 145 -35.97 -21.28 -2.81
N LYS A 146 -35.68 -21.89 -1.65
CA LYS A 146 -36.70 -22.58 -0.84
C LYS A 146 -37.85 -21.65 -0.44
N ALA A 147 -37.52 -20.45 0.05
CA ALA A 147 -38.53 -19.46 0.41
C ALA A 147 -39.38 -19.01 -0.79
N ALA A 148 -38.78 -18.93 -1.99
CA ALA A 148 -39.51 -18.61 -3.22
C ALA A 148 -40.46 -19.75 -3.64
N ASP A 149 -40.04 -21.01 -3.49
CA ASP A 149 -40.86 -22.19 -3.76
C ASP A 149 -42.06 -22.27 -2.80
N GLU A 150 -41.82 -22.14 -1.48
CA GLU A 150 -42.88 -22.10 -0.46
C GLU A 150 -43.89 -20.96 -0.70
N LEU A 151 -43.39 -19.78 -1.10
CA LEU A 151 -44.24 -18.64 -1.43
C LEU A 151 -45.11 -18.92 -2.68
N ALA A 152 -44.58 -19.63 -3.67
CA ALA A 152 -45.33 -20.04 -4.86
C ALA A 152 -46.43 -21.05 -4.52
N GLU A 153 -46.13 -22.03 -3.67
CA GLU A 153 -47.12 -23.01 -3.19
C GLU A 153 -48.26 -22.34 -2.41
N LEU A 154 -47.92 -21.47 -1.44
CA LEU A 154 -48.92 -20.73 -0.66
C LEU A 154 -49.81 -19.84 -1.53
N ARG A 155 -49.26 -19.23 -2.58
CA ARG A 155 -50.05 -18.46 -3.56
C ARG A 155 -50.99 -19.37 -4.37
N GLY A 156 -50.53 -20.56 -4.75
CA GLY A 156 -51.35 -21.55 -5.44
C GLY A 156 -52.54 -22.02 -4.60
N LEU A 157 -52.30 -22.35 -3.33
CA LEU A 157 -53.34 -22.76 -2.38
C LEU A 157 -54.38 -21.65 -2.17
N LYS A 158 -53.94 -20.42 -1.90
CA LYS A 158 -54.85 -19.27 -1.74
C LYS A 158 -55.69 -19.01 -2.99
N ALA A 159 -55.10 -19.17 -4.18
CA ALA A 159 -55.83 -18.99 -5.44
C ALA A 159 -56.89 -20.08 -5.65
N ALA A 160 -56.62 -21.32 -5.22
CA ALA A 160 -57.60 -22.41 -5.26
C ALA A 160 -58.76 -22.17 -4.28
N GLU A 161 -58.45 -21.84 -3.01
CA GLU A 161 -59.47 -21.51 -2.01
C GLU A 161 -60.36 -20.34 -2.46
N ALA A 162 -59.77 -19.28 -3.01
CA ALA A 162 -60.53 -18.13 -3.51
C ALA A 162 -61.49 -18.50 -4.64
N ARG A 163 -61.11 -19.44 -5.52
CA ARG A 163 -62.00 -19.95 -6.58
C ARG A 163 -63.14 -20.79 -6.02
N GLU A 164 -62.86 -21.62 -5.02
CA GLU A 164 -63.87 -22.46 -4.38
C GLU A 164 -64.92 -21.63 -3.65
N VAL A 165 -64.49 -20.63 -2.87
CA VAL A 165 -65.40 -19.67 -2.21
C VAL A 165 -66.23 -18.89 -3.22
N ALA A 166 -65.63 -18.45 -4.33
CA ALA A 166 -66.36 -17.74 -5.39
C ALA A 166 -67.41 -18.65 -6.06
N ALA A 167 -67.11 -19.93 -6.26
CA ALA A 167 -68.05 -20.90 -6.83
C ALA A 167 -69.19 -21.28 -5.87
N ALA A 168 -68.94 -21.31 -4.55
CA ALA A 168 -69.95 -21.60 -3.54
C ALA A 168 -70.97 -20.46 -3.31
N HIS A 169 -70.64 -19.24 -3.74
CA HIS A 169 -71.48 -18.04 -3.61
C HIS A 169 -72.11 -17.57 -4.93
N ALA A 170 -71.96 -18.34 -6.01
CA ALA A 170 -72.61 -18.11 -7.31
C ALA A 170 -73.82 -19.05 -7.49
#